data_AF-A0A953XRP7-F1
#
_entry.id   AF-A0A953XRP7-F1
#
_cell.length_a   1.000
_cell.length_b   1.000
_cell.length_c   1.000
_cell.angle_alpha   90.00
_cell.angle_beta   90.00
_cell.angle_gamma   90.00
#
_symmetry.space_group_name_H-M   'P 1'
#
loop_
_entity.id
_entity.type
_entity.pdbx_description
1 polymer ?
#
loop_
_entity_poly.entity_id
_entity_poly.type
_entity_poly.pdbx_seq_one_letter_code
_entity_poly.pdbx_strand_id
1 'polypeptide(L)'
;MTRRNSSAGFTLIEIVIAILITALIVTPLGVIVKSTVDAKIAVEAEARSRRLGPNIIATISNDIRNTWATGPDDVAEIDGSWFKGDHNGDDDSAQDEMWFVTSINSYMRYEGISSDLTEVGYYLKENDAEAGSALEGLYSLYRREDFSVDKRPDEGGLGIKMHDRVVSFRVWYYDLPRDAVTEDGKLDPTALEDIVDRGSANEKDSWDSEEEGRLPYAVRVELILDATPIDAYNRRTKKRYAVYETVVRLPDFPALDDNFKLFSAQAPAAPAPAQPDPNGGGNGNGNGNGNGNGG
;
A
#
# COMPACT_ATOMS: atom_id res chain seq x y z
N MET A 1 -7.17 72.36 45.45
CA MET A 1 -5.79 72.15 44.96
C MET A 1 -5.83 71.08 43.87
N THR A 2 -5.92 71.49 42.61
CA THR A 2 -5.94 70.59 41.45
C THR A 2 -4.54 70.57 40.84
N ARG A 3 -3.82 69.46 40.99
CA ARG A 3 -2.54 69.24 40.29
C ARG A 3 -2.82 69.23 38.79
N ARG A 4 -2.31 70.23 38.06
CA ARG A 4 -2.18 70.17 36.61
C ARG A 4 -1.16 69.07 36.28
N ASN A 5 -1.62 67.97 35.72
CA ASN A 5 -0.74 67.03 35.03
C ASN A 5 -0.25 67.74 33.76
N SER A 6 1.05 68.03 33.71
CA SER A 6 1.71 68.52 32.50
C SER A 6 1.69 67.42 31.45
N SER A 7 0.78 67.50 30.49
CA SER A 7 0.82 66.69 29.27
C SER A 7 1.97 67.18 28.40
N ALA A 8 3.17 66.64 28.63
CA ALA A 8 4.29 66.80 27.73
C ALA A 8 4.01 65.99 26.45
N GLY A 9 3.84 66.68 25.32
CA GLY A 9 3.72 66.03 24.01
C GLY A 9 5.06 65.44 23.58
N PHE A 10 5.02 64.29 22.89
CA PHE A 10 6.20 63.67 22.31
C PHE A 10 6.91 64.60 21.33
N THR A 11 8.22 64.61 21.37
CA THR A 11 9.04 65.35 20.41
C THR A 11 9.12 64.60 19.07
N LEU A 12 9.23 65.33 17.95
CA LEU A 12 9.40 64.70 16.62
C LEU A 12 10.61 63.76 16.59
N ILE A 13 11.68 64.12 17.29
CA ILE A 13 12.91 63.32 17.38
C ILE A 13 12.70 62.00 18.14
N GLU A 14 11.89 61.97 19.20
CA GLU A 14 11.53 60.72 19.89
C GLU A 14 10.79 59.76 18.98
N ILE A 15 9.87 60.25 18.16
CA ILE A 15 9.12 59.42 17.22
C ILE A 15 10.06 58.80 16.18
N VAL A 16 10.99 59.59 15.64
CA VAL A 16 11.98 59.10 14.66
C VAL A 16 12.92 58.05 15.29
N ILE A 17 13.39 58.30 16.52
CA ILE A 17 14.23 57.34 17.25
C ILE A 17 13.45 56.06 17.57
N ALA A 18 12.19 56.17 17.99
CA ALA A 18 11.35 55.02 18.28
C ALA A 18 11.10 54.16 17.04
N ILE A 19 10.85 54.77 15.88
CA ILE A 19 10.70 54.06 14.59
C ILE A 19 12.01 53.36 14.22
N LEU A 20 13.15 54.04 14.36
CA LEU A 20 14.46 53.47 14.05
C LEU A 20 14.80 52.27 14.93
N ILE A 21 14.57 52.38 16.25
CA ILE A 21 14.76 51.27 17.19
C ILE A 21 13.79 50.12 16.87
N THR A 22 12.52 50.44 16.57
CA THR A 22 11.52 49.43 16.19
C THR A 22 11.95 48.69 14.93
N ALA A 23 12.41 49.39 13.89
CA ALA A 23 12.92 48.77 12.67
C ALA A 23 14.12 47.85 12.95
N LEU A 24 15.09 48.32 13.76
CA LEU A 24 16.26 47.54 14.16
C LEU A 24 15.89 46.26 14.92
N ILE A 25 14.78 46.25 15.67
CA ILE A 25 14.30 45.07 16.39
C ILE A 25 13.45 44.16 15.50
N VAL A 26 12.54 44.72 14.69
CA VAL A 26 11.61 43.95 13.86
C VAL A 26 12.32 43.22 12.74
N THR A 27 13.35 43.81 12.12
CA THR A 27 14.10 43.18 11.02
C THR A 27 14.73 41.83 11.43
N PRO A 28 15.56 41.72 12.49
CA PRO A 28 16.14 40.44 12.88
C PRO A 28 15.08 39.45 13.36
N LEU A 29 14.00 39.90 14.01
CA LEU A 29 12.87 39.03 14.36
C LEU A 29 12.24 38.40 13.12
N GLY A 30 12.03 39.19 12.06
CA GLY A 30 11.52 38.67 10.79
C GLY A 30 12.43 37.61 10.17
N VAL A 31 13.75 37.82 10.23
CA VAL A 31 14.73 36.82 9.75
C VAL A 31 14.68 35.54 10.59
N ILE A 32 14.60 35.65 11.91
CA ILE A 32 14.53 34.48 12.81
C ILE A 32 13.24 33.69 12.56
N VAL A 33 12.08 34.36 12.45
CA VAL A 33 10.80 33.71 12.18
C VAL A 33 10.84 32.97 10.85
N LYS A 34 11.32 33.63 9.78
CA LYS A 34 11.45 33.00 8.46
C LYS A 34 12.38 31.80 8.52
N SER A 35 13.54 31.93 9.14
CA SER A 35 14.50 30.83 9.28
C SER A 35 13.92 29.66 10.09
N THR A 36 13.12 29.94 11.11
CA THR A 36 12.49 28.91 11.94
C THR A 36 11.40 28.15 11.18
N VAL A 37 10.59 28.87 10.40
CA VAL A 37 9.57 28.25 9.53
C VAL A 37 10.22 27.37 8.46
N ASP A 38 11.23 27.89 7.75
CA ASP A 38 11.97 27.12 6.74
C ASP A 38 12.61 25.86 7.36
N ALA A 39 13.21 25.97 8.55
CA ALA A 39 13.80 24.85 9.25
C ALA A 39 12.74 23.80 9.66
N LYS A 40 11.58 24.24 10.16
CA LYS A 40 10.47 23.35 10.53
C LYS A 40 9.97 22.56 9.32
N ILE A 41 9.73 23.23 8.19
CA ILE A 41 9.25 22.58 6.97
C ILE A 41 10.27 21.55 6.47
N ALA A 42 11.55 21.89 6.45
CA ALA A 42 12.60 20.97 6.05
C ALA A 42 12.65 19.72 6.95
N VAL A 43 12.57 19.91 8.28
CA VAL A 43 12.55 18.81 9.25
C VAL A 43 11.30 17.95 9.10
N GLU A 44 10.13 18.55 8.89
CA GLU A 44 8.88 17.80 8.70
C GLU A 44 8.89 16.98 7.40
N ALA A 45 9.42 17.54 6.30
CA ALA A 45 9.56 16.82 5.04
C ALA A 45 10.51 15.61 5.18
N GLU A 46 11.66 15.81 5.83
CA GLU A 46 12.64 14.74 6.08
C GLU A 46 12.07 13.67 7.03
N ALA A 47 11.41 14.10 8.12
CA ALA A 47 10.77 13.19 9.06
C ALA A 47 9.64 12.38 8.43
N ARG A 48 8.88 12.98 7.50
CA ARG A 48 7.83 12.28 6.74
C ARG A 48 8.44 11.20 5.86
N SER A 49 9.44 11.53 5.04
CA SER A 49 10.11 10.54 4.17
C SER A 49 10.70 9.39 4.99
N ARG A 50 11.40 9.69 6.09
CA ARG A 50 12.00 8.69 7.00
C ARG A 50 11.00 7.76 7.68
N ARG A 51 9.74 8.16 7.82
CA ARG A 51 8.69 7.33 8.44
C ARG A 51 7.87 6.58 7.40
N LEU A 52 7.53 7.23 6.28
CA LEU A 52 6.67 6.64 5.26
C LEU A 52 7.39 5.58 4.44
N GLY A 53 8.65 5.79 4.04
CA GLY A 53 9.40 4.83 3.23
C GLY A 53 9.50 3.44 3.85
N PRO A 54 9.98 3.32 5.11
CA PRO A 54 10.04 2.02 5.79
C PRO A 54 8.66 1.38 5.99
N ASN A 55 7.61 2.17 6.23
CA ASN A 55 6.25 1.65 6.36
C ASN A 55 5.74 1.08 5.03
N ILE A 56 5.97 1.76 3.91
CA ILE A 56 5.58 1.29 2.57
C ILE A 56 6.29 -0.04 2.26
N ILE A 57 7.61 -0.09 2.46
CA ILE A 57 8.39 -1.31 2.27
C ILE A 57 7.95 -2.42 3.22
N ALA A 58 7.61 -2.10 4.47
CA ALA A 58 7.10 -3.09 5.42
C ALA A 58 5.74 -3.65 4.98
N THR A 59 4.84 -2.81 4.47
CA THR A 59 3.55 -3.24 3.91
C THR A 59 3.77 -4.15 2.71
N ILE A 60 4.57 -3.73 1.72
CA ILE A 60 4.92 -4.55 0.55
C ILE A 60 5.53 -5.88 0.98
N SER A 61 6.50 -5.84 1.90
CA SER A 61 7.16 -7.05 2.39
C SER A 61 6.19 -7.97 3.11
N ASN A 62 5.25 -7.43 3.88
CA ASN A 62 4.27 -8.21 4.58
C ASN A 62 3.31 -8.89 3.60
N ASP A 63 2.88 -8.20 2.56
CA ASP A 63 1.97 -8.77 1.56
C ASP A 63 2.69 -9.89 0.77
N ILE A 64 3.93 -9.67 0.34
CA ILE A 64 4.76 -10.67 -0.36
C ILE A 64 5.05 -11.90 0.52
N ARG A 65 5.36 -11.72 1.81
CA ARG A 65 5.62 -12.86 2.72
C ARG A 65 4.40 -13.76 2.90
N ASN A 66 3.22 -13.20 2.73
CA ASN A 66 1.95 -13.91 2.87
C ASN A 66 1.34 -14.19 1.48
N THR A 67 2.13 -14.10 0.41
CA THR A 67 1.71 -14.55 -0.91
C THR A 67 1.28 -16.01 -0.83
N TRP A 68 0.22 -16.31 -1.55
CA TRP A 68 -0.42 -17.60 -1.58
C TRP A 68 -0.69 -18.00 -3.04
N ALA A 69 -0.50 -19.28 -3.36
CA ALA A 69 -0.81 -19.86 -4.65
C ALA A 69 -1.28 -21.30 -4.48
N THR A 70 -2.20 -21.76 -5.33
CA THR A 70 -2.54 -23.18 -5.49
C THR A 70 -2.29 -23.68 -6.90
N GLY A 71 -2.13 -25.00 -7.00
CA GLY A 71 -2.20 -25.70 -8.27
C GLY A 71 -3.49 -25.38 -9.03
N PRO A 72 -3.54 -25.74 -10.32
CA PRO A 72 -4.76 -25.66 -11.11
C PRO A 72 -5.88 -26.44 -10.38
N ASP A 73 -6.92 -25.73 -9.92
CA ASP A 73 -8.09 -26.36 -9.30
C ASP A 73 -9.22 -26.44 -10.34
N ASP A 74 -9.72 -27.64 -10.58
CA ASP A 74 -10.87 -27.90 -11.47
C ASP A 74 -12.14 -27.13 -11.06
N VAL A 75 -12.22 -26.68 -9.79
CA VAL A 75 -13.39 -26.02 -9.19
C VAL A 75 -13.29 -24.49 -9.24
N ALA A 76 -12.07 -23.95 -9.17
CA ALA A 76 -11.78 -22.52 -9.25
C ALA A 76 -10.79 -22.29 -10.39
N GLU A 77 -11.30 -22.41 -11.61
CA GLU A 77 -10.55 -22.13 -12.84
C GLU A 77 -10.22 -20.63 -12.87
N ILE A 78 -9.06 -20.28 -12.28
CA ILE A 78 -8.44 -18.98 -12.45
C ILE A 78 -7.87 -18.96 -13.86
N ASP A 79 -8.34 -18.00 -14.64
CA ASP A 79 -7.87 -17.75 -15.99
C ASP A 79 -6.61 -16.86 -15.90
N GLY A 80 -5.50 -17.40 -15.39
CA GLY A 80 -4.22 -16.68 -15.36
C GLY A 80 -3.28 -17.07 -14.20
N SER A 81 -2.28 -16.23 -13.99
CA SER A 81 -1.25 -16.39 -12.95
C SER A 81 -1.78 -16.17 -11.53
N TRP A 82 -1.14 -16.77 -10.52
CA TRP A 82 -1.39 -16.44 -9.10
C TRP A 82 -0.46 -15.35 -8.58
N PHE A 83 0.66 -15.17 -9.28
CA PHE A 83 1.68 -14.19 -9.04
C PHE A 83 2.29 -13.79 -10.38
N LYS A 84 2.24 -12.51 -10.69
CA LYS A 84 2.90 -11.96 -11.86
C LYS A 84 3.59 -10.65 -11.53
N GLY A 85 4.69 -10.44 -12.23
CA GLY A 85 5.54 -9.29 -12.13
C GLY A 85 6.02 -8.88 -13.50
N ASP A 86 5.82 -7.62 -13.87
CA ASP A 86 6.22 -7.08 -15.16
C ASP A 86 7.17 -5.90 -14.96
N HIS A 87 8.28 -5.93 -15.70
CA HIS A 87 9.21 -4.82 -15.77
C HIS A 87 8.69 -3.74 -16.71
N ASN A 88 8.65 -2.51 -16.22
CA ASN A 88 8.19 -1.35 -16.97
C ASN A 88 9.12 -0.16 -16.73
N GLY A 89 9.17 0.78 -17.68
CA GLY A 89 10.01 1.98 -17.58
C GLY A 89 11.46 1.74 -18.03
N ASP A 90 12.37 2.56 -17.55
CA ASP A 90 13.81 2.47 -17.87
C ASP A 90 14.67 2.25 -16.61
N ASP A 91 15.99 2.34 -16.77
CA ASP A 91 16.89 2.01 -15.68
C ASP A 91 16.87 2.99 -14.51
N ASP A 92 16.58 4.25 -14.79
CA ASP A 92 16.60 5.35 -13.83
C ASP A 92 15.19 5.66 -13.26
N SER A 93 14.13 5.20 -13.93
CA SER A 93 12.72 5.45 -13.62
C SER A 93 11.86 4.21 -13.84
N ALA A 94 12.29 3.08 -13.27
CA ALA A 94 11.54 1.84 -13.28
C ALA A 94 10.13 2.05 -12.70
N GLN A 95 9.16 1.49 -13.39
CA GLN A 95 7.72 1.61 -13.15
C GLN A 95 7.09 0.22 -13.05
N ASP A 96 7.83 -0.71 -12.45
CA ASP A 96 7.45 -2.11 -12.41
C ASP A 96 6.08 -2.27 -11.76
N GLU A 97 5.39 -3.33 -12.16
CA GLU A 97 4.13 -3.71 -11.57
C GLU A 97 4.18 -5.15 -11.11
N MET A 98 3.48 -5.44 -10.02
CA MET A 98 3.31 -6.80 -9.56
C MET A 98 1.91 -6.99 -9.00
N TRP A 99 1.36 -8.18 -9.18
CA TRP A 99 0.08 -8.57 -8.61
C TRP A 99 0.13 -10.03 -8.18
N PHE A 100 -0.54 -10.32 -7.07
CA PHE A 100 -0.54 -11.64 -6.47
C PHE A 100 -1.68 -11.80 -5.45
N VAL A 101 -1.98 -13.04 -5.11
CA VAL A 101 -2.92 -13.37 -4.04
C VAL A 101 -2.16 -13.45 -2.70
N THR A 102 -2.74 -12.90 -1.64
CA THR A 102 -2.17 -12.91 -0.28
C THR A 102 -3.22 -13.33 0.75
N SER A 103 -2.77 -13.89 1.87
CA SER A 103 -3.63 -14.21 3.02
C SER A 103 -3.79 -13.06 4.02
N ILE A 104 -3.38 -11.85 3.63
CA ILE A 104 -3.58 -10.64 4.43
C ILE A 104 -5.01 -10.16 4.25
N ASN A 105 -5.67 -9.87 5.37
CA ASN A 105 -7.02 -9.32 5.37
C ASN A 105 -7.09 -8.02 4.55
N SER A 106 -8.11 -7.96 3.70
CA SER A 106 -8.42 -6.76 2.94
C SER A 106 -8.61 -5.52 3.84
N TYR A 107 -8.12 -4.35 3.39
CA TYR A 107 -8.45 -3.08 4.02
C TYR A 107 -9.89 -2.66 3.73
N MET A 108 -10.48 -3.20 2.64
CA MET A 108 -11.90 -3.06 2.37
C MET A 108 -12.71 -3.93 3.33
N ARG A 109 -13.50 -3.28 4.18
CA ARG A 109 -14.42 -3.94 5.10
C ARG A 109 -15.85 -3.74 4.62
N TYR A 110 -16.46 -4.81 4.14
CA TYR A 110 -17.91 -4.88 3.97
C TYR A 110 -18.53 -5.45 5.24
N GLU A 111 -19.62 -4.85 5.74
CA GLU A 111 -20.28 -5.33 6.96
C GLU A 111 -20.74 -6.78 6.77
N GLY A 112 -20.18 -7.70 7.57
CA GLY A 112 -20.54 -9.12 7.58
C GLY A 112 -19.88 -9.97 6.50
N ILE A 113 -18.94 -9.43 5.70
CA ILE A 113 -18.21 -10.19 4.68
C ILE A 113 -16.70 -10.08 4.98
N SER A 114 -16.05 -11.22 5.18
CA SER A 114 -14.58 -11.35 5.27
C SER A 114 -14.10 -12.38 4.26
N SER A 115 -12.94 -12.13 3.65
CA SER A 115 -12.26 -13.07 2.77
C SER A 115 -10.92 -13.42 3.40
N ASP A 116 -10.59 -14.70 3.38
CA ASP A 116 -9.30 -15.21 3.90
C ASP A 116 -8.16 -14.96 2.91
N LEU A 117 -8.50 -14.74 1.64
CA LEU A 117 -7.57 -14.40 0.57
C LEU A 117 -7.95 -13.06 -0.05
N THR A 118 -6.96 -12.29 -0.46
CA THR A 118 -7.13 -10.97 -1.04
C THR A 118 -6.16 -10.82 -2.19
N GLU A 119 -6.63 -10.25 -3.28
CA GLU A 119 -5.76 -9.91 -4.41
C GLU A 119 -5.09 -8.58 -4.11
N VAL A 120 -3.78 -8.51 -4.30
CA VAL A 120 -3.00 -7.30 -4.09
C VAL A 120 -2.18 -7.02 -5.32
N GLY A 121 -2.07 -5.76 -5.70
CA GLY A 121 -1.14 -5.32 -6.71
C GLY A 121 -0.43 -4.03 -6.33
N TYR A 122 0.75 -3.81 -6.89
CA TYR A 122 1.50 -2.58 -6.77
C TYR A 122 1.86 -2.07 -8.14
N TYR A 123 1.60 -0.79 -8.38
CA TYR A 123 1.90 -0.15 -9.65
C TYR A 123 2.13 1.35 -9.45
N LEU A 124 2.81 1.97 -10.42
CA LEU A 124 2.98 3.41 -10.49
C LEU A 124 1.96 4.06 -11.44
N LYS A 125 1.54 5.27 -11.09
CA LYS A 125 0.81 6.18 -11.99
C LYS A 125 1.55 7.49 -12.05
N GLU A 126 1.67 8.07 -13.25
CA GLU A 126 2.17 9.43 -13.40
C GLU A 126 1.33 10.41 -12.57
N ASN A 127 1.99 11.39 -11.95
CA ASN A 127 1.25 12.46 -11.30
C ASN A 127 0.71 13.45 -12.33
N ASP A 128 -0.59 13.76 -12.24
CA ASP A 128 -1.25 14.83 -13.00
C ASP A 128 -0.86 16.23 -12.49
N ALA A 129 0.43 16.50 -12.38
CA ALA A 129 0.95 17.73 -11.82
C ALA A 129 1.26 18.76 -12.93
N GLU A 130 0.94 20.03 -12.68
CA GLU A 130 1.28 21.11 -13.61
C GLU A 130 2.80 21.22 -13.79
N ALA A 131 3.23 21.59 -15.01
CA ALA A 131 4.63 21.83 -15.33
C ALA A 131 5.23 22.91 -14.39
N GLY A 132 6.39 22.64 -13.83
CA GLY A 132 7.06 23.45 -12.81
C GLY A 132 6.62 23.19 -11.37
N SER A 133 5.68 22.26 -11.14
CA SER A 133 5.29 21.86 -9.78
C SER A 133 6.32 20.93 -9.13
N ALA A 134 6.25 20.80 -7.81
CA ALA A 134 7.13 19.92 -7.03
C ALA A 134 6.87 18.41 -7.27
N LEU A 135 5.88 18.06 -8.08
CA LEU A 135 5.49 16.68 -8.43
C LEU A 135 5.72 16.36 -9.91
N GLU A 136 6.18 17.33 -10.71
CA GLU A 136 6.48 17.13 -12.13
C GLU A 136 7.54 16.02 -12.32
N GLY A 137 7.23 15.06 -13.18
CA GLY A 137 8.11 13.91 -13.46
C GLY A 137 8.25 12.92 -12.31
N LEU A 138 7.33 12.95 -11.33
CA LEU A 138 7.24 11.94 -10.27
C LEU A 138 5.98 11.09 -10.45
N TYR A 139 6.02 9.91 -9.84
CA TYR A 139 4.92 8.95 -9.83
C TYR A 139 4.24 8.88 -8.46
N SER A 140 2.98 8.45 -8.49
CA SER A 140 2.23 7.97 -7.35
C SER A 140 2.25 6.44 -7.30
N LEU A 141 2.69 5.86 -6.19
CA LEU A 141 2.59 4.43 -5.92
C LEU A 141 1.22 4.09 -5.37
N TYR A 142 0.58 3.10 -5.96
CA TYR A 142 -0.70 2.55 -5.53
C TYR A 142 -0.54 1.11 -5.07
N ARG A 143 -1.28 0.75 -4.03
CA ARG A 143 -1.60 -0.63 -3.69
C ARG A 143 -3.02 -0.91 -4.17
N ARG A 144 -3.17 -1.72 -5.21
CA ARG A 144 -4.45 -2.33 -5.61
C ARG A 144 -4.83 -3.39 -4.59
N GLU A 145 -6.11 -3.46 -4.30
CA GLU A 145 -6.69 -4.53 -3.51
C GLU A 145 -8.01 -4.97 -4.13
N ASP A 146 -8.23 -6.26 -4.26
CA ASP A 146 -9.56 -6.84 -4.47
C ASP A 146 -9.88 -7.83 -3.34
N PHE A 147 -11.08 -7.70 -2.80
CA PHE A 147 -11.50 -8.41 -1.62
C PHE A 147 -11.75 -9.91 -1.89
N SER A 148 -12.13 -10.27 -3.11
CA SER A 148 -12.36 -11.65 -3.51
C SER A 148 -11.38 -12.06 -4.61
N VAL A 149 -10.88 -13.29 -4.52
CA VAL A 149 -10.12 -13.89 -5.61
C VAL A 149 -11.10 -14.26 -6.72
N ASP A 150 -10.95 -13.65 -7.90
CA ASP A 150 -11.75 -13.95 -9.08
C ASP A 150 -10.93 -14.67 -10.16
N LYS A 151 -11.50 -14.80 -11.37
CA LYS A 151 -10.83 -15.51 -12.48
C LYS A 151 -9.62 -14.76 -13.03
N ARG A 152 -9.53 -13.45 -12.80
CA ARG A 152 -8.53 -12.53 -13.36
C ARG A 152 -7.96 -11.67 -12.23
N PRO A 153 -7.03 -12.24 -11.43
CA PRO A 153 -6.50 -11.53 -10.26
C PRO A 153 -5.67 -10.28 -10.62
N ASP A 154 -5.40 -10.09 -11.92
CA ASP A 154 -4.77 -8.93 -12.52
C ASP A 154 -5.74 -7.75 -12.78
N GLU A 155 -7.05 -7.99 -12.81
CA GLU A 155 -8.06 -7.00 -13.23
C GLU A 155 -8.95 -6.51 -12.07
N GLY A 156 -9.44 -5.28 -12.13
CA GLY A 156 -10.39 -4.76 -11.13
C GLY A 156 -9.74 -4.20 -9.86
N GLY A 157 -10.35 -4.41 -8.70
CA GLY A 157 -9.89 -3.89 -7.40
C GLY A 157 -9.92 -2.36 -7.22
N LEU A 158 -9.59 -1.91 -6.01
CA LEU A 158 -9.46 -0.50 -5.62
C LEU A 158 -7.97 -0.15 -5.40
N GLY A 159 -7.49 0.89 -6.07
CA GLY A 159 -6.16 1.43 -5.85
C GLY A 159 -6.10 2.40 -4.68
N ILE A 160 -5.36 2.06 -3.63
CA ILE A 160 -5.05 2.95 -2.50
C ILE A 160 -3.70 3.61 -2.74
N LYS A 161 -3.69 4.94 -2.87
CA LYS A 161 -2.44 5.69 -3.03
C LYS A 161 -1.60 5.61 -1.75
N MET A 162 -0.39 5.06 -1.86
CA MET A 162 0.55 4.94 -0.74
C MET A 162 1.47 6.16 -0.63
N HIS A 163 1.93 6.69 -1.77
CA HIS A 163 2.84 7.82 -1.83
C HIS A 163 2.75 8.52 -3.19
N ASP A 164 3.05 9.82 -3.25
CA ASP A 164 2.91 10.67 -4.45
C ASP A 164 4.24 11.20 -5.00
N ARG A 165 5.36 10.91 -4.34
CA ARG A 165 6.69 11.38 -4.73
C ARG A 165 7.65 10.23 -4.97
N VAL A 166 7.23 9.31 -5.83
CA VAL A 166 8.02 8.14 -6.22
C VAL A 166 8.81 8.48 -7.48
N VAL A 167 10.09 8.14 -7.46
CA VAL A 167 10.99 8.32 -8.61
C VAL A 167 11.09 7.01 -9.39
N SER A 168 11.22 5.90 -8.66
CA SER A 168 11.37 4.57 -9.23
C SER A 168 10.82 3.54 -8.25
N PHE A 169 10.13 2.54 -8.79
CA PHE A 169 9.71 1.34 -8.10
C PHE A 169 10.13 0.15 -8.96
N ARG A 170 11.01 -0.67 -8.39
CA ARG A 170 11.66 -1.76 -9.11
C ARG A 170 11.53 -3.06 -8.35
N VAL A 171 11.24 -4.13 -9.07
CA VAL A 171 11.06 -5.46 -8.52
C VAL A 171 11.92 -6.45 -9.30
N TRP A 172 12.66 -7.29 -8.57
CA TRP A 172 13.37 -8.42 -9.15
C TRP A 172 12.89 -9.71 -8.52
N TYR A 173 12.88 -10.75 -9.33
CA TYR A 173 12.41 -12.08 -8.97
C TYR A 173 13.59 -13.04 -9.01
N TYR A 174 13.76 -13.83 -7.97
CA TYR A 174 14.82 -14.83 -7.90
C TYR A 174 14.23 -16.21 -8.07
N ASP A 175 14.80 -16.95 -9.00
CA ASP A 175 14.48 -18.35 -9.13
C ASP A 175 15.29 -19.22 -8.15
N LEU A 176 14.70 -20.31 -7.66
CA LEU A 176 15.44 -21.36 -6.96
C LEU A 176 16.05 -22.31 -8.01
N PRO A 177 17.38 -22.43 -8.12
CA PRO A 177 18.02 -23.39 -9.01
C PRO A 177 17.55 -24.80 -8.72
N ARG A 178 17.23 -25.57 -9.76
CA ARG A 178 16.69 -26.94 -9.62
C ARG A 178 17.70 -27.90 -8.97
N ASP A 179 18.99 -27.60 -9.06
CA ASP A 179 20.11 -28.29 -8.44
C ASP A 179 20.38 -27.87 -6.99
N ALA A 180 19.70 -26.84 -6.47
CA ALA A 180 19.78 -26.45 -5.06
C ALA A 180 19.06 -27.44 -4.13
N VAL A 181 18.27 -28.35 -4.69
CA VAL A 181 17.63 -29.46 -3.98
C VAL A 181 18.58 -30.65 -3.98
N THR A 182 19.06 -31.04 -2.80
CA THR A 182 19.87 -32.24 -2.60
C THR A 182 19.09 -33.52 -2.94
N GLU A 183 19.79 -34.63 -3.16
CA GLU A 183 19.17 -35.95 -3.43
C GLU A 183 18.15 -36.39 -2.36
N ASP A 184 18.28 -35.88 -1.13
CA ASP A 184 17.36 -36.11 -0.01
C ASP A 184 16.11 -35.19 -0.01
N GLY A 185 15.94 -34.37 -1.05
CA GLY A 185 14.84 -33.40 -1.16
C GLY A 185 15.01 -32.16 -0.26
N LYS A 186 16.18 -31.96 0.34
CA LYS A 186 16.48 -30.81 1.20
C LYS A 186 17.21 -29.72 0.44
N LEU A 187 16.89 -28.47 0.72
CA LEU A 187 17.62 -27.33 0.18
C LEU A 187 18.99 -27.20 0.87
N ASP A 188 20.06 -27.00 0.10
CA ASP A 188 21.38 -26.64 0.63
C ASP A 188 21.36 -25.18 1.12
N PRO A 189 21.46 -24.90 2.43
CA PRO A 189 21.37 -23.55 2.97
C PRO A 189 22.43 -22.58 2.42
N THR A 190 23.61 -23.08 2.05
CA THR A 190 24.69 -22.23 1.52
C THR A 190 24.43 -21.83 0.08
N ALA A 191 23.85 -22.73 -0.73
CA ALA A 191 23.39 -22.40 -2.08
C ALA A 191 22.26 -21.35 -2.06
N LEU A 192 21.48 -21.25 -0.98
CA LEU A 192 20.37 -20.30 -0.85
C LEU A 192 20.80 -18.84 -0.62
N GLU A 193 22.00 -18.59 -0.12
CA GLU A 193 22.47 -17.22 0.13
C GLU A 193 22.94 -16.55 -1.15
N ASP A 194 23.70 -17.27 -1.99
CA ASP A 194 24.25 -16.76 -3.25
C ASP A 194 23.17 -16.47 -4.32
N ILE A 195 22.00 -17.13 -4.24
CA ILE A 195 20.92 -16.94 -5.21
C ILE A 195 20.40 -15.51 -5.22
N VAL A 196 20.32 -14.89 -4.04
CA VAL A 196 19.62 -13.61 -3.86
C VAL A 196 20.56 -12.42 -3.96
N ASP A 197 21.76 -12.62 -4.51
CA ASP A 197 22.71 -11.56 -4.79
C ASP A 197 22.31 -10.74 -6.04
N ARG A 198 22.65 -9.45 -6.03
CA ARG A 198 22.35 -8.55 -7.15
C ARG A 198 23.12 -8.96 -8.40
N GLY A 199 22.44 -9.05 -9.54
CA GLY A 199 23.04 -9.50 -10.79
C GLY A 199 23.42 -10.98 -10.79
N SER A 200 22.83 -11.78 -9.89
CA SER A 200 22.97 -13.24 -9.96
C SER A 200 22.32 -13.76 -11.23
N ALA A 201 22.77 -14.92 -11.72
CA ALA A 201 22.19 -15.56 -12.90
C ALA A 201 20.72 -15.97 -12.73
N ASN A 202 20.22 -15.95 -11.49
CA ASN A 202 18.85 -16.33 -11.12
C ASN A 202 17.93 -15.11 -10.96
N GLU A 203 18.46 -13.90 -11.08
CA GLU A 203 17.72 -12.64 -11.05
C GLU A 203 16.98 -12.45 -12.37
N LYS A 204 15.67 -12.27 -12.31
CA LYS A 204 14.77 -11.96 -13.43
C LYS A 204 14.08 -10.62 -13.16
N ASP A 205 13.80 -9.89 -14.24
CA ASP A 205 13.08 -8.61 -14.25
C ASP A 205 11.56 -8.79 -14.37
N SER A 206 11.10 -9.94 -14.84
CA SER A 206 9.70 -10.35 -14.81
C SER A 206 9.51 -11.73 -14.21
N TRP A 207 8.28 -12.04 -13.83
CA TRP A 207 7.87 -13.36 -13.37
C TRP A 207 6.43 -13.64 -13.75
N ASP A 208 6.16 -14.85 -14.23
CA ASP A 208 4.80 -15.35 -14.39
C ASP A 208 4.71 -16.76 -13.79
N SER A 209 3.95 -16.90 -12.70
CA SER A 209 3.78 -18.19 -12.03
C SER A 209 3.07 -19.26 -12.87
N GLU A 210 2.31 -18.87 -13.89
CA GLU A 210 1.68 -19.79 -14.84
C GLU A 210 2.74 -20.40 -15.77
N GLU A 211 3.67 -19.58 -16.26
CA GLU A 211 4.78 -20.02 -17.12
C GLU A 211 5.84 -20.82 -16.34
N GLU A 212 6.18 -20.35 -15.13
CA GLU A 212 7.19 -20.97 -14.28
C GLU A 212 6.66 -22.20 -13.50
N GLY A 213 5.34 -22.34 -13.40
CA GLY A 213 4.66 -23.39 -12.64
C GLY A 213 4.84 -23.30 -11.12
N ARG A 214 5.28 -22.13 -10.62
CA ARG A 214 5.56 -21.88 -9.19
C ARG A 214 5.72 -20.40 -8.88
N LEU A 215 5.70 -20.08 -7.59
CA LEU A 215 6.09 -18.77 -7.08
C LEU A 215 7.60 -18.54 -7.17
N PRO A 216 8.05 -17.28 -7.27
CA PRO A 216 9.48 -16.96 -7.17
C PRO A 216 10.00 -17.35 -5.79
N TYR A 217 11.27 -17.74 -5.71
CA TYR A 217 11.91 -18.09 -4.44
C TYR A 217 12.04 -16.88 -3.51
N ALA A 218 12.45 -15.76 -4.09
CA ALA A 218 12.53 -14.50 -3.40
C ALA A 218 12.17 -13.34 -4.34
N VAL A 219 11.73 -12.24 -3.75
CA VAL A 219 11.45 -10.99 -4.44
C VAL A 219 12.26 -9.90 -3.77
N ARG A 220 13.03 -9.15 -4.57
CA ARG A 220 13.68 -7.92 -4.13
C ARG A 220 12.86 -6.75 -4.60
N VAL A 221 12.64 -5.78 -3.72
CA VAL A 221 11.93 -4.55 -4.03
C VAL A 221 12.83 -3.37 -3.70
N GLU A 222 13.02 -2.49 -4.66
CA GLU A 222 13.65 -1.18 -4.49
C GLU A 222 12.64 -0.06 -4.72
N LEU A 223 12.59 0.87 -3.79
CA LEU A 223 11.72 2.05 -3.84
C LEU A 223 12.56 3.30 -3.66
N ILE A 224 12.56 4.17 -4.67
CA ILE A 224 13.25 5.45 -4.63
C ILE A 224 12.21 6.57 -4.47
N LEU A 225 12.30 7.30 -3.36
CA LEU A 225 11.41 8.42 -3.06
C LEU A 225 12.14 9.76 -3.20
N ASP A 226 11.44 10.77 -3.72
CA ASP A 226 11.93 12.15 -3.70
C ASP A 226 11.71 12.79 -2.32
N ALA A 227 12.81 12.89 -1.58
CA ALA A 227 12.89 13.49 -0.24
C ALA A 227 13.27 14.99 -0.28
N THR A 228 13.25 15.62 -1.46
CA THR A 228 13.50 17.05 -1.62
C THR A 228 12.39 17.85 -0.93
N PRO A 229 12.71 18.80 -0.04
CA PRO A 229 11.71 19.69 0.54
C PRO A 229 10.97 20.47 -0.56
N ILE A 230 9.66 20.71 -0.40
CA ILE A 230 8.86 21.41 -1.42
C ILE A 230 9.45 22.80 -1.75
N ASP A 231 9.95 23.53 -0.74
CA ASP A 231 10.55 24.85 -0.93
C ASP A 231 11.88 24.82 -1.71
N ALA A 232 12.53 23.66 -1.79
CA ALA A 232 13.79 23.48 -2.52
C ALA A 232 13.60 23.45 -4.04
N TYR A 233 12.40 23.15 -4.56
CA TYR A 233 12.13 23.21 -6.00
C TYR A 233 12.22 24.64 -6.53
N ASN A 234 11.67 25.60 -5.79
CA ASN A 234 11.73 27.01 -6.15
C ASN A 234 13.14 27.61 -6.07
N ARG A 235 14.03 26.99 -5.28
CA ARG A 235 15.39 27.49 -5.02
C ARG A 235 16.46 26.84 -5.91
N ARG A 236 16.09 25.97 -6.87
CA ARG A 236 17.02 25.19 -7.73
C ARG A 236 18.10 24.46 -6.93
N THR A 237 17.78 24.06 -5.71
CA THR A 237 18.70 23.30 -4.86
C THR A 237 18.79 21.84 -5.32
N LYS A 238 19.89 21.16 -4.97
CA LYS A 238 20.14 19.76 -5.32
C LYS A 238 19.00 18.86 -4.83
N LYS A 239 18.43 18.04 -5.72
CA LYS A 239 17.43 17.01 -5.39
C LYS A 239 18.00 16.00 -4.38
N ARG A 240 17.15 15.51 -3.49
CA ARG A 240 17.49 14.49 -2.48
C ARG A 240 16.60 13.28 -2.68
N TYR A 241 17.21 12.11 -2.72
CA TYR A 241 16.52 10.85 -2.88
C TYR A 241 16.71 9.99 -1.64
N ALA A 242 15.67 9.27 -1.27
CA ALA A 242 15.72 8.22 -0.25
C ALA A 242 15.49 6.88 -0.96
N VAL A 243 16.47 5.98 -0.84
CA VAL A 243 16.41 4.63 -1.43
C VAL A 243 16.07 3.65 -0.32
N TYR A 244 15.06 2.83 -0.55
CA TYR A 244 14.65 1.77 0.35
C TYR A 244 14.67 0.46 -0.41
N GLU A 245 15.28 -0.56 0.19
CA GLU A 245 15.42 -1.88 -0.43
C GLU A 245 15.04 -2.94 0.59
N THR A 246 14.39 -4.00 0.10
CA THR A 246 14.08 -5.19 0.88
C THR A 246 14.19 -6.41 -0.01
N VAL A 247 14.52 -7.54 0.62
CA VAL A 247 14.52 -8.85 0.00
C VAL A 247 13.60 -9.73 0.82
N VAL A 248 12.64 -10.36 0.16
CA VAL A 248 11.60 -11.15 0.79
C VAL A 248 11.61 -12.54 0.19
N ARG A 249 11.86 -13.55 1.02
CA ARG A 249 11.69 -14.95 0.63
C ARG A 249 10.22 -15.31 0.73
N LEU A 250 9.69 -15.96 -0.31
CA LEU A 250 8.33 -16.44 -0.33
C LEU A 250 8.24 -17.77 0.44
N PRO A 251 7.05 -18.17 0.88
CA PRO A 251 6.86 -19.49 1.47
C PRO A 251 7.22 -20.56 0.46
N ASP A 252 7.86 -21.63 0.94
CA ASP A 252 8.14 -22.81 0.11
C ASP A 252 6.82 -23.57 -0.08
N PHE A 253 6.12 -23.26 -1.17
CA PHE A 253 4.96 -24.05 -1.56
C PHE A 253 5.47 -25.25 -2.35
N PRO A 254 4.98 -26.47 -2.05
CA PRO A 254 5.19 -27.59 -2.96
C PRO A 254 4.71 -27.18 -4.35
N ALA A 255 5.28 -27.80 -5.39
CA ALA A 255 4.89 -27.52 -6.77
C ALA A 255 3.36 -27.41 -6.87
N LEU A 256 2.90 -26.40 -7.61
CA LEU A 256 1.49 -26.13 -7.86
C LEU A 256 0.92 -27.28 -8.70
N ASP A 257 0.74 -28.44 -8.07
CA ASP A 257 0.26 -29.68 -8.67
C ASP A 257 -1.22 -29.90 -8.37
N ASP A 258 -1.84 -30.82 -9.11
CA ASP A 258 -3.28 -31.12 -9.04
C ASP A 258 -3.77 -31.58 -7.65
N ASN A 259 -2.86 -31.78 -6.67
CA ASN A 259 -3.20 -32.25 -5.33
C ASN A 259 -3.48 -31.11 -4.34
N PHE A 260 -3.14 -29.87 -4.66
CA PHE A 260 -3.43 -28.70 -3.82
C PHE A 260 -4.78 -28.07 -4.17
N LYS A 261 -5.86 -28.61 -3.62
CA LYS A 261 -7.23 -28.10 -3.83
C LYS A 261 -7.60 -27.05 -2.79
N LEU A 262 -8.24 -25.97 -3.23
CA LEU A 262 -8.85 -24.97 -2.35
C LEU A 262 -10.08 -25.58 -1.68
N PHE A 263 -10.16 -25.47 -0.36
CA PHE A 263 -11.47 -25.49 0.28
C PHE A 263 -12.13 -24.16 -0.03
N SER A 264 -12.94 -24.11 -1.09
CA SER A 264 -13.77 -22.94 -1.33
C SER A 264 -14.64 -22.69 -0.10
N ALA A 265 -14.61 -21.46 0.41
CA ALA A 265 -15.60 -21.02 1.37
C ALA A 265 -16.94 -21.09 0.65
N GLN A 266 -17.71 -22.16 0.88
CA GLN A 266 -19.07 -22.26 0.40
C GLN A 266 -19.79 -21.00 0.83
N ALA A 267 -20.26 -20.21 -0.14
CA ALA A 267 -21.21 -19.15 0.12
C ALA A 267 -22.31 -19.74 1.03
N PRO A 268 -22.65 -19.09 2.15
CA PRO A 268 -23.63 -19.64 3.07
C PRO A 268 -24.87 -20.01 2.27
N ALA A 269 -25.22 -21.29 2.31
CA ALA A 269 -26.33 -21.81 1.52
C ALA A 269 -27.53 -20.88 1.71
N ALA A 270 -28.08 -20.39 0.60
CA ALA A 270 -29.30 -19.59 0.65
C ALA A 270 -30.30 -20.34 1.55
N PRO A 271 -30.90 -19.68 2.56
CA PRO A 271 -31.78 -20.37 3.48
C PRO A 271 -32.82 -21.12 2.67
N ALA A 272 -32.90 -22.44 2.91
CA ALA A 272 -33.82 -23.29 2.17
C ALA A 272 -35.21 -22.65 2.21
N PRO A 273 -35.91 -22.54 1.06
CA PRO A 273 -37.27 -22.00 1.05
C PRO A 273 -38.08 -22.77 2.08
N ALA A 274 -38.66 -22.04 3.04
CA ALA A 274 -39.42 -22.63 4.13
C ALA A 274 -40.42 -23.63 3.52
N GLN A 275 -40.26 -24.92 3.86
CA GLN A 275 -41.21 -25.92 3.40
C GLN A 275 -42.59 -25.48 3.89
N PRO A 276 -43.60 -25.38 2.99
CA PRO A 276 -44.96 -25.15 3.44
C PRO A 276 -45.34 -26.30 4.38
N ASP A 277 -45.70 -25.94 5.61
CA ASP A 277 -46.09 -26.88 6.66
C ASP A 277 -47.14 -27.86 6.13
N PRO A 278 -46.80 -29.16 5.98
CA PRO A 278 -47.75 -30.16 5.49
C PRO A 278 -48.85 -30.48 6.51
N ASN A 279 -48.81 -29.92 7.73
CA ASN A 279 -49.79 -30.15 8.79
C ASN A 279 -50.81 -29.01 8.96
N GLY A 280 -50.99 -28.16 7.96
CA GLY A 280 -52.17 -27.28 7.81
C GLY A 280 -53.47 -28.05 7.52
N GLY A 281 -53.68 -29.20 8.15
CA GLY A 281 -54.90 -30.00 8.09
C GLY A 281 -55.98 -29.34 8.94
N GLY A 282 -56.87 -28.61 8.28
CA GLY A 282 -58.07 -28.05 8.88
C GLY A 282 -58.88 -29.14 9.59
N ASN A 283 -59.07 -28.95 10.89
CA ASN A 283 -60.04 -29.71 11.66
C ASN A 283 -61.11 -28.73 12.16
N GLY A 284 -62.01 -28.39 11.25
CA GLY A 284 -63.28 -27.75 11.59
C GLY A 284 -64.25 -28.80 12.10
N ASN A 285 -64.43 -28.88 13.42
CA ASN A 285 -65.69 -29.30 14.02
C ASN A 285 -65.66 -29.03 15.53
N GLY A 286 -66.60 -28.22 16.02
CA GLY A 286 -66.64 -27.87 17.45
C GLY A 286 -67.73 -26.86 17.80
N ASN A 287 -68.96 -27.33 17.77
CA ASN A 287 -70.20 -26.66 18.16
C ASN A 287 -70.19 -26.25 19.67
N GLY A 288 -70.81 -25.11 20.02
CA GLY A 288 -71.06 -24.70 21.43
C GLY A 288 -71.01 -23.17 21.62
N ASN A 289 -72.08 -22.41 21.36
CA ASN A 289 -73.26 -22.20 22.21
C ASN A 289 -72.96 -21.40 23.50
N GLY A 290 -73.44 -20.15 23.55
CA GLY A 290 -74.10 -19.60 24.75
C GLY A 290 -73.36 -18.51 25.57
N ASN A 291 -74.08 -17.39 25.71
CA ASN A 291 -73.99 -16.33 26.74
C ASN A 291 -72.72 -15.44 26.76
N GLY A 292 -72.80 -14.12 26.82
CA GLY A 292 -73.82 -13.25 27.40
C GLY A 292 -73.23 -12.49 28.60
N ASN A 293 -73.50 -11.18 28.68
CA ASN A 293 -73.06 -10.19 29.68
C ASN A 293 -71.59 -9.74 29.59
N GLY A 294 -71.24 -8.45 29.65
CA GLY A 294 -71.96 -7.26 30.08
C GLY A 294 -70.99 -6.42 30.92
N GLY A 295 -70.77 -5.16 30.56
CA GLY A 295 -69.87 -4.21 31.25
C GLY A 295 -69.18 -3.27 30.29
#